data_AF-A0A921S8S7-F1
#
_entry.id   AF-A0A921S8S7-F1
#
_cell.length_a   1.000
_cell.length_b   1.000
_cell.length_c   1.000
_cell.angle_alpha   90.00
_cell.angle_beta   90.00
_cell.angle_gamma   90.00
#
_symmetry.space_group_name_H-M   'P 1'
#
loop_
_entity.id
_entity.type
_entity.pdbx_description
1 polymer ?
#
loop_
_entity_poly.entity_id
_entity_poly.type
_entity_poly.pdbx_seq_one_letter_code
_entity_poly.pdbx_strand_id
1 'polypeptide(L)'
;MKALGTLVKRLVPKASKQVCIAYGDWSRRTDIKGHASGPVKGFVEALKRRATMIPMDEYRTIIACSCCHQRLKQTRLFTKMKRKEDEVGIRQKE
;
A
#
# COMPACT_ATOMS: atom_id res chain seq x y z
N MET A 1 2.30 -10.54 19.46
CA MET A 1 2.81 -9.22 19.92
C MET A 1 4.31 -8.98 19.69
N LYS A 2 5.21 -9.95 19.95
CA LYS A 2 6.67 -9.78 19.70
C LYS A 2 7.02 -9.38 18.26
N ALA A 3 6.39 -10.00 17.26
CA ALA A 3 6.65 -9.72 15.85
C ALA A 3 6.36 -8.26 15.45
N LEU A 4 5.21 -7.71 15.86
CA LEU A 4 4.86 -6.30 15.62
C LEU A 4 5.87 -5.37 16.29
N GLY A 5 6.25 -5.65 17.54
CA GLY A 5 7.26 -4.88 18.25
C GLY A 5 8.60 -4.84 17.53
N THR A 6 9.02 -5.97 16.93
CA THR A 6 10.25 -6.03 16.11
C THR A 6 10.12 -5.19 14.84
N LEU A 7 8.98 -5.24 14.14
CA LEU A 7 8.75 -4.45 12.94
C LEU A 7 8.73 -2.95 13.23
N VAL A 8 8.04 -2.54 14.29
CA VAL A 8 7.98 -1.13 14.70
C VAL A 8 9.37 -0.63 15.13
N LYS A 9 10.18 -1.46 15.80
CA LYS A 9 11.58 -1.13 16.11
C LYS A 9 12.45 -0.99 14.86
N ARG A 10 12.17 -1.74 13.78
CA ARG A 10 12.89 -1.58 12.51
C ARG A 10 12.54 -0.27 11.81
N LEU A 11 11.28 0.15 11.84
CA LEU A 11 10.83 1.42 11.28
C LEU A 11 11.29 2.63 12.10
N VAL A 12 11.17 2.53 13.43
CA VAL A 12 11.55 3.58 14.37
C VAL A 12 12.47 2.99 15.43
N PRO A 13 13.79 2.89 15.15
CA PRO A 13 14.76 2.33 16.08
C PRO A 13 14.77 3.08 17.41
N LYS A 14 14.85 4.41 17.33
CA LYS A 14 14.84 5.33 18.46
C LYS A 14 13.49 6.01 18.56
N ALA A 15 12.77 5.80 19.66
CA ALA A 15 11.47 6.43 19.87
C ALA A 15 11.65 7.95 19.99
N SER A 16 10.90 8.71 19.20
CA SER A 16 10.93 10.17 19.20
C SER A 16 9.60 10.71 18.67
N LYS A 17 9.03 11.68 19.38
CA LYS A 17 7.82 12.40 18.92
C LYS A 17 8.10 13.38 17.78
N GLN A 18 9.36 13.67 17.50
CA GLN A 18 9.75 14.47 16.32
C GLN A 18 9.67 13.65 15.03
N VAL A 19 9.68 12.32 15.13
CA VAL A 19 9.46 11.45 13.96
C VAL A 19 7.97 11.37 13.72
N CYS A 20 7.55 11.83 12.53
CA CYS A 20 6.18 11.73 12.05
C CYS A 20 6.07 10.58 11.05
N ILE A 21 5.08 9.72 11.23
CA ILE A 21 4.75 8.63 10.30
C ILE A 21 3.34 8.88 9.78
N ALA A 22 3.25 9.12 8.48
CA ALA A 22 1.98 9.12 7.76
C ALA A 22 1.52 7.69 7.53
N TYR A 23 0.29 7.36 7.88
CA TYR A 23 -0.32 6.06 7.65
C TYR A 23 -1.59 6.21 6.84
N GLY A 24 -1.70 5.48 5.72
CA GLY A 24 -2.88 5.50 4.86
C GLY A 24 -4.13 5.01 5.58
N ASP A 25 -5.21 5.78 5.56
CA ASP A 25 -6.54 5.33 5.97
C ASP A 25 -7.13 4.40 4.90
N TRP A 26 -6.61 3.18 4.88
CA TRP A 26 -7.10 2.17 3.96
C TRP A 26 -8.55 1.82 4.29
N SER A 27 -9.47 2.27 3.42
CA SER A 27 -10.92 2.10 3.60
C SER A 27 -11.39 0.64 3.53
N ARG A 28 -10.59 -0.27 2.95
CA ARG A 28 -10.89 -1.71 2.93
C ARG A 28 -10.32 -2.39 4.17
N ARG A 29 -11.10 -2.33 5.24
CA ARG A 29 -10.78 -2.94 6.54
C ARG A 29 -10.96 -4.46 6.57
N THR A 30 -11.70 -5.01 5.61
CA THR A 30 -12.02 -6.44 5.52
C THR A 30 -11.32 -7.05 4.30
N ASP A 31 -10.27 -7.80 4.61
CA ASP A 31 -9.75 -8.95 3.88
C ASP A 31 -9.44 -8.77 2.39
N ILE A 32 -8.14 -8.90 2.08
CA ILE A 32 -7.76 -9.42 0.77
C ILE A 32 -8.35 -10.84 0.71
N LYS A 33 -9.31 -11.07 -0.18
CA LYS A 33 -10.02 -12.35 -0.30
C LYS A 33 -9.03 -13.53 -0.28
N GLY A 34 -9.19 -14.44 0.68
CA GLY A 34 -8.32 -15.61 0.85
C GLY A 34 -7.11 -15.40 1.77
N HIS A 35 -6.96 -14.23 2.39
CA HIS A 35 -5.89 -13.94 3.34
C HIS A 35 -6.44 -13.53 4.70
N ALA A 36 -5.72 -13.88 5.76
CA ALA A 36 -6.03 -13.40 7.11
C ALA A 36 -5.97 -11.87 7.15
N SER A 37 -6.89 -11.26 7.89
CA SER A 37 -6.89 -9.82 8.10
C SER A 37 -5.53 -9.37 8.65
N GLY A 38 -4.92 -8.38 7.99
CA GLY A 38 -3.64 -7.85 8.44
C GLY A 38 -3.76 -7.24 9.85
N PRO A 39 -2.69 -7.26 10.67
CA PRO A 39 -2.70 -6.71 12.03
C PRO A 39 -2.63 -5.18 12.05
N VAL A 40 -3.39 -4.51 11.17
CA VAL A 40 -3.35 -3.06 10.91
C VAL A 40 -3.55 -2.27 12.21
N LYS A 41 -4.62 -2.58 12.96
CA LYS A 41 -4.94 -1.88 14.21
C LYS A 41 -3.80 -2.00 15.24
N GLY A 42 -3.33 -3.23 15.48
CA GLY A 42 -2.27 -3.48 16.46
C GLY A 42 -0.92 -2.88 16.05
N PHE A 43 -0.64 -2.81 14.74
CA PHE A 43 0.57 -2.19 14.23
C PHE A 43 0.56 -0.67 14.38
N VAL A 44 -0.56 -0.03 14.06
CA VAL A 44 -0.75 1.41 14.23
C VAL A 44 -0.63 1.80 15.71
N GLU A 45 -1.25 1.05 16.62
CA GLU A 45 -1.12 1.28 18.06
C GLU A 45 0.33 1.15 18.55
N ALA A 46 1.08 0.17 18.03
CA ALA A 46 2.48 -0.01 18.38
C ALA A 46 3.37 1.14 17.84
N LEU A 47 3.07 1.68 16.65
CA LEU A 47 3.75 2.85 16.08
C LEU A 47 3.48 4.13 16.88
N LYS A 48 2.22 4.36 17.30
CA LYS A 48 1.85 5.52 18.14
C LYS A 48 2.64 5.61 19.45
N ARG A 49 3.11 4.48 19.98
CA ARG A 49 3.94 4.44 21.20
C ARG A 49 5.38 4.93 20.97
N ARG A 50 5.84 5.02 19.71
CA ARG A 50 7.23 5.35 19.36
C ARG A 50 7.40 6.62 18.55
N ALA A 51 6.40 6.98 17.75
CA ALA A 51 6.44 8.12 16.84
C ALA A 51 5.07 8.82 16.80
N THR A 52 5.05 10.04 16.29
CA THR A 52 3.81 10.77 16.01
C THR A 52 3.17 10.17 14.77
N MET A 53 1.95 9.63 14.91
CA MET A 53 1.24 8.98 13.80
C MET A 53 0.20 9.94 13.23
N ILE A 54 0.27 10.16 11.91
CA ILE A 54 -0.61 11.06 11.17
C ILE A 54 -1.47 10.20 10.22
N PRO A 55 -2.79 10.14 10.40
CA PRO A 55 -3.65 9.50 9.41
C PRO A 55 -3.62 10.33 8.12
N MET A 56 -3.41 9.69 6.98
CA MET A 56 -3.36 10.34 5.67
C MET A 56 -4.34 9.65 4.73
N ASP A 57 -5.09 10.42 3.95
CA ASP A 57 -5.92 9.85 2.89
C ASP A 57 -5.03 9.21 1.83
N GLU A 58 -5.40 8.04 1.33
CA GLU A 58 -4.62 7.26 0.36
C GLU A 58 -4.59 7.88 -1.05
N TYR A 59 -5.08 9.12 -1.21
CA TYR A 59 -5.31 9.85 -2.46
C TYR A 59 -4.45 9.40 -3.64
N ARG A 60 -4.98 8.47 -4.44
CA ARG A 60 -4.37 7.97 -5.68
C ARG A 60 -2.91 7.53 -5.54
N THR A 61 -2.45 7.15 -4.34
CA THR A 61 -1.04 6.80 -4.07
C THR A 61 -0.51 5.65 -4.92
N ILE A 62 -1.38 4.70 -5.31
CA ILE A 62 -1.01 3.59 -6.22
C ILE A 62 -1.15 3.95 -7.71
N ILE A 63 -1.77 5.10 -8.00
CA ILE A 63 -2.20 5.51 -9.34
C ILE A 63 -1.34 6.65 -9.86
N ALA A 64 -0.86 7.56 -9.00
CA ALA A 64 -0.08 8.72 -9.38
C ALA A 64 1.41 8.49 -9.08
N CYS A 65 2.27 8.94 -10.00
CA CYS A 65 3.70 8.96 -9.76
C CYS A 65 4.06 9.99 -8.68
N SER A 66 4.91 9.65 -7.72
CA SER A 66 5.36 10.59 -6.69
C SER A 66 6.22 11.73 -7.24
N CYS A 67 6.91 11.51 -8.37
CA CYS A 67 7.82 12.51 -8.95
C CYS A 67 7.10 13.49 -9.88
N CYS A 68 6.25 12.99 -10.79
CA CYS A 68 5.61 13.82 -11.81
C CYS A 68 4.10 14.00 -11.62
N HIS A 69 3.51 13.36 -10.60
CA HIS A 69 2.07 13.38 -10.30
C HIS A 69 1.13 12.94 -11.43
N GLN A 70 1.68 12.43 -12.54
CA GLN A 70 0.91 11.88 -13.64
C GLN A 70 0.39 10.48 -13.27
N ARG A 71 -0.73 10.12 -13.91
CA ARG A 71 -1.33 8.78 -13.77
C ARG A 71 -0.41 7.72 -14.37
N LEU A 72 -0.03 6.73 -13.56
CA LEU A 72 0.69 5.54 -13.97
C LEU A 72 -0.15 4.73 -14.95
N LYS A 73 0.50 4.18 -15.98
CA LYS A 73 -0.15 3.24 -16.90
C LYS A 73 -0.50 1.97 -16.13
N GLN A 74 -1.68 1.43 -16.40
CA GLN A 74 -2.12 0.18 -15.79
C GLN A 74 -1.27 -0.96 -16.33
N THR A 75 -0.37 -1.49 -15.50
CA THR A 75 0.32 -2.74 -15.81
C THR A 75 -0.70 -3.88 -15.76
N ARG A 76 -0.90 -4.59 -16.89
CA ARG A 76 -1.68 -5.83 -16.90
C ARG A 76 -0.91 -6.85 -16.05
N LEU A 77 -1.48 -7.27 -14.92
CA LEU A 77 -1.00 -8.45 -14.20
C LEU A 77 -1.25 -9.66 -15.09
N PHE A 78 -0.18 -10.29 -15.57
CA PHE A 78 -0.20 -11.49 -16.42
C PHE A 78 -0.84 -12.72 -15.76
N THR A 79 -1.30 -12.63 -14.50
CA THR A 79 -2.03 -13.70 -13.81
C THR A 79 -3.47 -13.88 -14.28
N LYS A 80 -3.98 -13.05 -15.20
CA LYS A 80 -5.18 -13.38 -15.97
C LYS A 80 -4.72 -13.98 -17.31
N MET A 81 -4.91 -15.29 -17.47
CA MET A 81 -4.84 -15.99 -18.76
C MET A 81 -5.44 -15.10 -19.85
N LYS A 82 -4.69 -14.90 -20.94
CA LYS A 82 -5.13 -14.13 -22.13
C LYS A 82 -6.55 -14.54 -22.49
N ARG A 83 -7.49 -13.58 -22.53
CA ARG A 83 -8.80 -13.82 -23.15
C ARG A 83 -8.60 -13.75 -24.66
N LYS A 84 -9.26 -14.63 -25.42
CA LYS A 84 -9.19 -14.69 -26.89
C LYS A 84 -9.49 -13.35 -27.57
N GLU A 85 -10.21 -12.46 -26.92
CA GLU A 85 -10.56 -11.12 -27.41
C GLU A 85 -9.34 -10.18 -27.55
N ASP A 86 -8.20 -10.47 -26.90
CA ASP A 86 -6.97 -9.68 -26.99
C ASP A 86 -6.13 -9.97 -28.27
N GLU A 87 -6.51 -10.93 -29.13
CA GLU A 87 -5.79 -11.22 -30.38
C GLU A 87 -6.09 -10.24 -31.52
N VAL A 88 -7.28 -9.61 -31.53
CA VAL A 88 -7.74 -8.75 -32.65
C VAL A 88 -7.43 -7.27 -32.38
N GLY A 89 -6.19 -6.97 -31.98
CA GLY A 89 -5.75 -5.59 -31.74
C GLY A 89 -4.35 -5.26 -32.26
N ILE A 90 -3.66 -6.21 -32.87
CA ILE A 90 -2.30 -6.03 -33.36
C ILE A 90 -2.27 -6.34 -34.86
N ARG A 91 -2.63 -5.32 -35.68
CA ARG A 91 -2.37 -5.09 -37.12
C ARG A 91 -3.54 -4.22 -37.62
N GLN A 92 -3.38 -3.01 -38.17
CA GLN A 92 -2.29 -2.47 -38.98
C GLN A 92 -2.08 -0.98 -38.66
N LYS A 93 -0.82 -0.57 -38.55
CA LYS A 93 -0.39 0.77 -39.00
C LYS A 93 0.61 0.50 -40.11
N GLU A 94 0.40 1.24 -41.20
CA GLU A 94 0.97 1.12 -42.56
C GLU A 94 0.32 0.08 -43.46
#